data_AF-A0A4T0VHI5-F1
#
_entry.id   AF-A0A4T0VHI5-F1
#
_cell.length_a   1.000
_cell.length_b   1.000
_cell.length_c   1.000
_cell.angle_alpha   90.00
_cell.angle_beta   90.00
_cell.angle_gamma   90.00
#
_symmetry.space_group_name_H-M   'P 1'
#
loop_
_entity.id
_entity.type
_entity.pdbx_description
1 polymer ?
#
loop_
_entity_poly.entity_id
_entity_poly.type
_entity_poly.pdbx_seq_one_letter_code
_entity_poly.pdbx_strand_id
1 'polypeptide(L)'
;MDMVPCEYWEDYAINIDLNLADKVMASLRDAGFPDVKEDPTFDWHDDTVTPSRWMFPDGTPPATVVSLNARYNAAFHVKIGRALGRLRKDGILLCGTGGAVHNLYRNN
;
A
#
# COMPACT_ATOMS: atom_id res chain seq x y z
N MET A 1 20.18 7.14 17.29
CA MET A 1 19.86 6.63 15.94
C MET A 1 20.05 7.80 15.01
N ASP A 2 21.00 7.71 14.08
CA ASP A 2 21.23 8.79 13.14
C ASP A 2 20.05 8.88 12.17
N MET A 3 19.71 10.09 11.74
CA MET A 3 18.66 10.27 10.74
C MET A 3 19.11 9.64 9.43
N VAL A 4 18.19 8.95 8.76
CA VAL A 4 18.42 8.40 7.42
C VAL A 4 18.48 9.59 6.43
N PRO A 5 19.54 9.74 5.63
CA PRO A 5 19.68 10.87 4.73
C PRO A 5 18.68 10.80 3.55
N CYS A 6 18.36 11.95 2.96
CA CYS A 6 17.39 12.07 1.85
C CYS A 6 17.81 11.24 0.63
N GLU A 7 19.11 11.20 0.32
CA GLU A 7 19.72 10.40 -0.76
C GLU A 7 19.38 8.91 -0.69
N TYR A 8 19.01 8.41 0.51
CA TYR A 8 18.59 7.02 0.68
C TYR A 8 17.21 6.74 0.04
N TRP A 9 16.38 7.78 -0.11
CA TRP A 9 14.98 7.72 -0.51
C TRP A 9 14.67 8.43 -1.83
N GLU A 10 15.37 9.53 -2.15
CA GLU A 10 14.97 10.46 -3.22
C GLU A 10 14.92 9.84 -4.62
N ASP A 11 15.80 8.87 -4.89
CA ASP A 11 15.88 8.15 -6.17
C ASP A 11 15.32 6.72 -6.09
N TYR A 12 14.52 6.40 -5.06
CA TYR A 12 13.98 5.05 -4.93
C TYR A 12 13.00 4.73 -6.08
N ALA A 13 13.36 3.74 -6.90
CA ALA A 13 12.57 3.36 -8.06
C ALA A 13 11.30 2.59 -7.67
N ILE A 14 10.15 3.19 -7.94
CA ILE A 14 8.84 2.55 -7.80
C ILE A 14 8.38 2.08 -9.18
N ASN A 15 8.29 0.76 -9.35
CA ASN A 15 7.79 0.14 -10.57
C ASN A 15 6.25 0.08 -10.53
N ILE A 16 5.59 1.13 -11.02
CA ILE A 16 4.13 1.26 -11.00
C ILE A 16 3.49 0.28 -11.99
N ASP A 17 2.57 -0.56 -11.50
CA ASP A 17 1.79 -1.50 -12.31
C ASP A 17 0.31 -1.07 -12.38
N LEU A 18 -0.06 -0.44 -13.49
CA LEU A 18 -1.43 -0.02 -13.76
C LEU A 18 -2.38 -1.20 -14.03
N ASN A 19 -1.88 -2.30 -14.62
CA ASN A 19 -2.70 -3.49 -14.83
C ASN A 19 -3.06 -4.16 -13.49
N LEU A 20 -2.15 -4.10 -12.51
CA LEU A 20 -2.45 -4.54 -11.15
C LEU A 20 -3.50 -3.63 -10.50
N ALA A 21 -3.45 -2.32 -10.71
CA ALA A 21 -4.47 -1.39 -10.23
C ALA A 21 -5.87 -1.76 -10.76
N ASP A 22 -5.97 -2.08 -12.06
CA ASP A 22 -7.23 -2.54 -12.67
C ASP A 22 -7.77 -3.83 -12.02
N LYS A 23 -6.90 -4.81 -11.79
CA LYS A 23 -7.26 -6.07 -11.11
C LYS A 23 -7.75 -5.82 -9.68
N VAL A 24 -7.09 -4.92 -8.95
CA VAL A 24 -7.48 -4.52 -7.60
C VAL A 24 -8.85 -3.84 -7.61
N MET A 25 -9.08 -2.89 -8.52
CA MET A 25 -10.36 -2.20 -8.64
C MET A 25 -11.50 -3.15 -9.00
N ALA A 26 -11.30 -4.03 -10.00
CA ALA A 26 -12.26 -5.07 -10.35
C ALA A 26 -12.54 -5.97 -9.14
N SER A 27 -11.48 -6.35 -8.41
CA SER A 27 -11.58 -7.22 -7.26
C SER A 27 -12.49 -6.66 -6.15
N LEU A 28 -12.36 -5.35 -5.90
CA LEU A 28 -13.15 -4.62 -4.92
C LEU A 28 -14.58 -4.35 -5.41
N ARG A 29 -14.76 -3.99 -6.68
CA ARG A 29 -16.11 -3.80 -7.26
C ARG A 29 -16.95 -5.07 -7.14
N ASP A 30 -16.39 -6.22 -7.49
CA ASP A 30 -17.05 -7.54 -7.33
C ASP A 30 -17.43 -7.84 -5.88
N ALA A 31 -16.67 -7.32 -4.90
CA ALA A 31 -16.94 -7.49 -3.48
C ALA A 31 -17.95 -6.46 -2.91
N GLY A 32 -18.55 -5.64 -3.79
CA GLY A 32 -19.55 -4.64 -3.44
C GLY A 32 -18.95 -3.37 -2.84
N PHE A 33 -17.81 -2.91 -3.37
CA PHE A 33 -17.27 -1.57 -3.11
C PHE A 33 -17.51 -0.69 -4.35
N PRO A 34 -18.67 0.01 -4.44
CA PRO A 34 -19.08 0.69 -5.67
C PRO A 34 -18.26 1.95 -5.99
N ASP A 35 -17.72 2.62 -4.96
CA ASP A 35 -17.06 3.92 -5.09
C ASP A 35 -15.54 3.82 -5.31
N VAL A 36 -15.05 2.63 -5.68
CA VAL A 36 -13.62 2.42 -5.97
C VAL A 36 -13.28 3.05 -7.32
N LYS A 37 -12.30 3.96 -7.27
CA LYS A 37 -11.80 4.74 -8.41
C LYS A 37 -10.28 4.72 -8.43
N GLU A 38 -9.75 4.92 -9.62
CA GLU A 38 -8.34 5.23 -9.82
C GLU A 38 -8.01 6.64 -9.32
N ASP A 39 -6.75 6.85 -8.98
CA ASP A 39 -6.16 8.16 -8.79
C ASP A 39 -4.79 8.16 -9.50
N PRO A 40 -4.74 8.60 -10.77
CA PRO A 40 -3.50 8.56 -11.56
C PRO A 40 -2.48 9.60 -11.10
N THR A 41 -2.87 10.48 -10.17
CA THR A 41 -2.05 11.57 -9.63
C THR A 41 -1.64 11.32 -8.18
N PHE A 42 -1.93 10.14 -7.63
CA PHE A 42 -1.62 9.84 -6.24
C PHE A 42 -0.12 9.65 -6.02
N ASP A 43 0.43 10.41 -5.07
CA ASP A 43 1.83 10.28 -4.66
C ASP A 43 2.01 9.13 -3.66
N TRP A 44 3.04 8.32 -3.86
CA TRP A 44 3.37 7.26 -2.92
C TRP A 44 3.95 7.84 -1.63
N HIS A 45 3.23 7.67 -0.52
CA HIS A 45 3.64 8.19 0.77
C HIS A 45 4.80 7.39 1.39
N ASP A 46 5.54 8.06 2.26
CA ASP A 46 6.65 7.52 3.06
C ASP A 46 6.31 6.20 3.78
N ASP A 47 5.08 6.07 4.29
CA ASP A 47 4.61 4.86 4.97
C ASP A 47 4.61 3.62 4.06
N THR A 48 4.47 3.81 2.74
CA THR A 48 4.58 2.72 1.74
C THR A 48 6.00 2.56 1.20
N VAL A 49 6.71 3.66 1.02
CA VAL A 49 8.08 3.68 0.45
C VAL A 49 9.09 3.10 1.42
N THR A 50 9.01 3.46 2.70
CA THR A 50 9.94 3.03 3.75
C THR A 50 10.05 1.50 3.83
N PRO A 51 8.97 0.75 4.13
CA PRO A 51 9.06 -0.71 4.17
C PRO A 51 9.44 -1.32 2.83
N SER A 52 9.02 -0.71 1.71
CA SER A 52 9.34 -1.20 0.38
C SER A 52 10.84 -1.19 0.09
N ARG A 53 11.54 -0.08 0.40
CA ARG A 53 13.01 0.01 0.22
C ARG A 53 13.76 -1.02 1.07
N TRP A 54 13.30 -1.26 2.29
CA TRP A 54 13.92 -2.26 3.17
C TRP A 54 13.73 -3.69 2.65
N MET A 55 12.57 -3.99 2.05
CA MET A 55 12.28 -5.30 1.47
C MET A 55 12.91 -5.50 0.09
N PHE A 56 12.95 -4.44 -0.72
CA PHE A 56 13.36 -4.44 -2.12
C PHE A 56 14.35 -3.29 -2.36
N PRO A 57 15.63 -3.46 -1.98
CA PRO A 57 16.60 -2.38 -2.01
C PRO A 57 16.84 -1.84 -3.41
N ASP A 58 16.66 -2.63 -4.47
CA ASP A 58 16.92 -2.21 -5.85
C ASP A 58 15.70 -1.62 -6.57
N GLY A 59 14.61 -1.35 -5.84
CA GLY A 59 13.34 -0.87 -6.38
C GLY A 59 12.21 -1.88 -6.20
N THR A 60 10.96 -1.41 -6.24
CA THR A 60 9.82 -2.31 -6.02
C THR A 60 9.68 -3.33 -7.16
N PRO A 61 9.15 -4.54 -6.89
CA PRO A 61 8.49 -5.30 -7.94
C PRO A 61 7.34 -4.46 -8.56
N PRO A 62 6.75 -4.88 -9.70
CA PRO A 62 5.54 -4.26 -10.22
C PRO A 62 4.47 -4.15 -9.11
N ALA A 63 4.07 -2.92 -8.79
CA ALA A 63 3.29 -2.64 -7.59
C ALA A 63 2.28 -1.51 -7.81
N THR A 64 1.22 -1.52 -7.01
CA THR A 64 0.22 -0.46 -6.90
C THR A 64 -0.14 -0.27 -5.43
N VAL A 65 -0.77 0.86 -5.10
CA VAL A 65 -1.21 1.17 -3.73
C VAL A 65 -2.72 1.22 -3.64
N VAL A 66 -3.23 0.84 -2.47
CA VAL A 66 -4.65 0.98 -2.12
C VAL A 66 -4.74 1.98 -0.97
N SER A 67 -5.51 3.04 -1.17
CA SER A 67 -5.73 4.04 -0.14
C SER A 67 -6.53 3.47 1.03
N LEU A 68 -6.37 4.09 2.21
CA LEU A 68 -7.18 3.78 3.38
C LEU A 68 -8.44 4.62 3.42
N ASN A 69 -9.55 4.02 3.85
CA ASN A 69 -10.76 4.76 4.21
C ASN A 69 -10.51 5.63 5.45
N ALA A 70 -10.65 6.96 5.29
CA ALA A 70 -10.39 7.93 6.34
C ALA A 70 -11.34 7.87 7.55
N ARG A 71 -12.40 7.04 7.51
CA ARG A 71 -13.28 6.80 8.68
C ARG A 71 -12.76 5.70 9.60
N TYR A 72 -11.63 5.07 9.27
CA TYR A 72 -10.93 4.08 10.11
C TYR A 72 -11.83 2.94 10.62
N ASN A 73 -12.81 2.52 9.81
CA ASN A 73 -13.73 1.45 10.21
C ASN A 73 -13.06 0.09 10.02
N ALA A 74 -12.71 -0.58 11.13
CA ALA A 74 -11.99 -1.85 11.10
C ALA A 74 -12.70 -2.94 10.27
N ALA A 75 -14.02 -3.08 10.41
CA ALA A 75 -14.79 -4.09 9.66
C ALA A 75 -14.76 -3.82 8.14
N PHE A 76 -14.78 -2.54 7.74
CA PHE A 76 -14.64 -2.13 6.35
C PHE A 76 -13.28 -2.55 5.77
N HIS A 77 -12.18 -2.30 6.51
CA HIS A 77 -10.84 -2.70 6.08
C HIS A 77 -10.64 -4.22 6.06
N VAL A 78 -11.22 -4.96 6.99
CA VAL A 78 -11.22 -6.44 6.94
C VAL A 78 -11.94 -6.93 5.69
N LYS A 79 -13.05 -6.30 5.29
CA LYS A 79 -13.76 -6.65 4.05
C LYS A 79 -12.89 -6.36 2.81
N ILE A 80 -12.14 -5.26 2.78
CA ILE A 80 -11.16 -4.97 1.72
C ILE A 80 -10.10 -6.09 1.65
N GLY A 81 -9.47 -6.43 2.78
CA GLY A 81 -8.46 -7.49 2.82
C GLY A 81 -8.99 -8.84 2.34
N ARG A 82 -10.23 -9.20 2.72
CA ARG A 82 -10.89 -10.41 2.22
C ARG A 82 -11.13 -10.37 0.70
N ALA A 83 -11.56 -9.24 0.17
CA ALA A 83 -11.78 -9.07 -1.27
C ALA A 83 -10.47 -9.24 -2.06
N LEU A 84 -9.39 -8.62 -1.59
CA LEU A 84 -8.07 -8.69 -2.24
C LEU A 84 -7.35 -10.01 -2.01
N GLY A 85 -7.69 -10.76 -0.97
CA GLY A 85 -7.05 -12.02 -0.59
C GLY A 85 -6.96 -13.06 -1.72
N ARG A 86 -7.90 -13.04 -2.68
CA ARG A 86 -7.89 -13.94 -3.84
C ARG A 86 -6.71 -13.71 -4.79
N LEU A 87 -6.20 -12.49 -4.88
CA LEU A 87 -5.06 -12.12 -5.73
C LEU A 87 -3.78 -12.84 -5.34
N ARG A 88 -3.69 -13.36 -4.10
CA ARG A 88 -2.57 -14.21 -3.67
C ARG A 88 -2.39 -15.46 -4.52
N LYS A 89 -3.47 -15.97 -5.15
CA LYS A 89 -3.39 -17.12 -6.07
C LYS A 89 -2.69 -16.77 -7.38
N ASP A 90 -2.67 -15.50 -7.73
CA ASP A 90 -2.04 -14.97 -8.94
C ASP A 90 -0.59 -14.53 -8.68
N GLY A 91 0.00 -14.94 -7.55
CA GLY A 91 1.37 -14.57 -7.17
C GLY A 91 1.52 -13.15 -6.62
N ILE A 92 0.41 -12.47 -6.29
CA ILE A 92 0.45 -11.10 -5.77
C ILE A 92 0.73 -11.10 -4.27
N LEU A 93 1.77 -10.36 -3.87
CA LEU A 93 2.05 -10.02 -2.47
C LEU A 93 1.09 -8.93 -2.00
N LEU A 94 0.37 -9.20 -0.92
CA LEU A 94 -0.42 -8.19 -0.21
C LEU A 94 0.39 -7.68 0.99
N CYS A 95 0.78 -6.41 0.96
CA CYS A 95 1.54 -5.76 2.02
C CYS A 95 0.68 -4.68 2.69
N GLY A 96 0.44 -4.84 4.00
CA GLY A 96 -0.14 -3.77 4.83
C GLY A 96 0.99 -3.04 5.54
N THR A 97 1.10 -1.73 5.33
CA THR A 97 2.11 -0.88 5.95
C THR A 97 1.53 -0.11 7.14
N GLY A 98 2.40 0.29 8.07
CA GLY A 98 2.02 1.03 9.27
C GLY A 98 2.49 0.36 10.57
N GLY A 99 1.89 0.78 11.69
CA GLY A 99 2.23 0.29 13.02
C GLY A 99 1.01 -0.15 13.83
N ALA A 100 1.18 -1.18 14.67
CA ALA A 100 0.12 -1.65 15.57
C ALA A 100 -0.23 -0.62 16.66
N VAL A 101 0.74 0.23 17.03
CA VAL A 101 0.58 1.34 17.98
C VAL A 101 1.20 2.58 17.35
N HIS A 102 0.45 3.67 17.29
CA HIS A 102 0.91 4.94 16.71
C HIS A 102 0.73 6.08 17.72
N ASN A 103 1.35 5.93 18.89
CA ASN A 103 1.38 6.96 19.94
C ASN A 103 2.78 7.57 20.05
N LEU A 104 3.05 8.55 19.19
CA LEU A 104 4.37 9.18 19.09
C LEU A 104 4.77 9.97 20.35
N TYR A 105 3.82 10.31 21.24
CA TYR A 105 4.11 10.96 22.52
C TYR A 105 4.77 10.03 23.55
N ARG A 106 4.78 8.72 23.31
CA ARG A 106 5.39 7.72 24.19
C ARG A 106 6.58 7.00 23.54
N ASN A 107 7.14 7.57 22.48
CA ASN A 107 8.41 7.10 21.95
C ASN A 107 9.51 7.60 22.90
N ASN A 108 10.00 6.72 23.78
CA ASN A 108 11.14 6.99 24.66
C ASN A 108 12.45 6.96 23.87
#